data_AF-A0A5K1AFX2-F1
#
_entry.id   AF-A0A5K1AFX2-F1
#
_cell.length_a   1.000
_cell.length_b   1.000
_cell.length_c   1.000
_cell.angle_alpha   90.00
_cell.angle_beta   90.00
_cell.angle_gamma   90.00
#
_symmetry.space_group_name_H-M   'P 1'
#
loop_
_entity.id
_entity.type
_entity.pdbx_description
1 polymer ?
#
loop_
_entity_poly.entity_id
_entity_poly.type
_entity_poly.pdbx_seq_one_letter_code
_entity_poly.pdbx_strand_id
1 'polypeptide(L)' 'EAIAIPPIIAFAVRPAPGIWEFLKVNANDLESEGISASEYLKFKELVFDEE' A
#
# COMPACT_ATOMS: atom_id res chain seq x y z
N GLU A 1 -4.47 -4.41 -6.03
CA GLU A 1 -3.03 -4.33 -6.38
C GLU A 1 -2.22 -4.30 -5.07
N ALA A 2 -0.96 -4.72 -5.08
CA ALA A 2 -0.09 -4.67 -3.92
C ALA A 2 1.32 -4.20 -4.32
N ILE A 3 1.96 -3.44 -3.43
CA ILE A 3 3.32 -2.92 -3.56
C ILE A 3 4.12 -3.46 -2.38
N ALA A 4 5.25 -4.12 -2.63
CA ALA A 4 6.08 -4.72 -1.60
C ALA A 4 7.41 -3.97 -1.47
N ILE A 5 7.58 -3.24 -0.35
CA ILE A 5 8.81 -2.53 0.00
C ILE A 5 9.21 -2.97 1.41
N PRO A 6 10.17 -3.89 1.56
CA PRO A 6 10.48 -4.48 2.86
C PRO A 6 10.74 -3.42 3.96
N PRO A 7 10.07 -3.51 5.12
CA PRO A 7 9.17 -4.57 5.60
C PRO A 7 7.67 -4.33 5.34
N ILE A 8 7.31 -3.29 4.59
CA ILE A 8 5.92 -2.85 4.39
C ILE A 8 5.35 -3.38 3.07
N ILE A 9 4.11 -3.86 3.10
CA ILE A 9 3.32 -4.18 1.91
C ILE A 9 2.10 -3.27 1.87
N ALA A 10 2.00 -2.41 0.86
CA ALA A 10 0.85 -1.53 0.65
C ALA A 10 -0.15 -2.15 -0.33
N PHE A 11 -1.43 -2.19 0.04
CA PHE A 11 -2.53 -2.74 -0.74
C PHE A 11 -3.48 -1.64 -1.21
N ALA A 12 -3.91 -1.77 -2.46
CA ALA A 12 -5.09 -1.10 -3.00
C ALA A 12 -6.18 -2.15 -3.24
N VAL A 13 -7.20 -2.13 -2.40
CA VAL A 13 -8.35 -3.05 -2.43
C VAL A 13 -9.54 -2.34 -3.06
N ARG A 14 -10.28 -3.04 -3.91
CA ARG A 14 -11.45 -2.51 -4.61
C ARG A 14 -12.68 -3.34 -4.27
N PRO A 15 -13.37 -3.07 -3.13
CA PRO A 15 -14.53 -3.86 -2.72
C PRO A 15 -15.72 -3.71 -3.67
N ALA A 16 -15.87 -2.54 -4.31
CA ALA A 16 -16.94 -2.27 -5.25
C ALA A 16 -16.46 -1.35 -6.39
N PRO A 17 -17.18 -1.29 -7.53
CA PRO A 17 -16.84 -0.37 -8.61
C PRO A 17 -16.81 1.09 -8.14
N GLY A 18 -15.66 1.75 -8.30
CA GLY A 18 -15.46 3.15 -7.92
C GLY A 18 -15.09 3.37 -6.45
N ILE A 19 -15.13 2.33 -5.61
CA ILE A 19 -14.71 2.37 -4.21
C ILE A 19 -13.34 1.72 -4.09
N TRP A 20 -12.38 2.47 -3.54
CA TRP A 20 -11.03 2.01 -3.28
C TRP A 20 -10.68 2.22 -1.81
N GLU A 21 -10.06 1.21 -1.23
CA GLU A 21 -9.52 1.23 0.12
C GLU A 21 -8.02 0.97 0.05
N PHE A 22 -7.27 1.72 0.84
CA PHE A 22 -5.82 1.63 0.86
C PHE A 22 -5.37 1.29 2.28
N LEU A 23 -4.50 0.30 2.40
CA LEU A 23 -3.91 -0.09 3.67
C LEU A 23 -2.46 -0.48 3.47
N LYS A 24 -1.65 -0.35 4.51
CA LYS A 24 -0.32 -0.93 4.58
C LYS A 24 -0.29 -2.03 5.64
N VAL A 25 0.52 -3.04 5.40
CA VAL A 25 0.71 -4.17 6.32
C VAL A 25 2.20 -4.32 6.59
N ASN A 26 2.58 -4.41 7.85
CA ASN A 26 3.95 -4.77 8.22
C ASN A 26 4.13 -6.29 8.06
N ALA A 27 5.06 -6.73 7.24
CA ALA A 27 5.30 -8.15 6.99
C ALA A 27 5.87 -8.91 8.19
N ASN A 28 6.48 -8.21 9.16
CA ASN A 28 7.06 -8.83 10.35
C ASN A 28 5.99 -9.12 11.41
N ASP A 29 5.17 -8.12 11.73
CA ASP A 29 4.20 -8.19 12.84
C ASP A 29 2.76 -8.40 12.37
N LEU A 30 2.52 -8.42 11.05
CA LEU A 30 1.20 -8.53 10.39
C LEU A 30 0.20 -7.45 10.80
N GLU A 31 0.68 -6.35 11.38
CA GLU A 31 -0.12 -5.19 11.72
C GLU A 31 -0.56 -4.45 10.46
N SER A 32 -1.86 -4.14 10.37
CA SER A 32 -2.46 -3.41 9.25
C SER A 32 -2.92 -2.03 9.66
N GLU A 33 -2.56 -1.01 8.88
CA GLU A 33 -2.99 0.38 9.08
C GLU A 33 -3.67 0.90 7.80
N GLY A 34 -4.83 1.54 7.95
CA GLY A 34 -5.52 2.21 6.85
C GLY A 34 -4.80 3.51 6.46
N ILE A 35 -4.58 3.72 5.17
CA ILE A 35 -3.86 4.87 4.64
C ILE A 35 -4.70 5.64 3.62
N SER A 36 -4.31 6.87 3.34
CA SER A 36 -4.92 7.67 2.26
C SER A 36 -4.43 7.24 0.88
N ALA A 37 -5.19 7.60 -0.16
CA ALA A 37 -4.79 7.38 -1.56
C ALA A 37 -3.43 8.03 -1.88
N SER A 38 -3.17 9.24 -1.33
CA SER A 38 -1.90 9.94 -1.53
C SER A 38 -0.71 9.20 -0.93
N GLU A 39 -0.88 8.55 0.23
CA GLU A 39 0.17 7.72 0.83
C GLU A 39 0.42 6.46 0.00
N TYR A 40 -0.62 5.82 -0.52
CA TYR A 40 -0.46 4.69 -1.43
C TYR A 40 0.32 5.06 -2.69
N LEU A 41 0.06 6.25 -3.26
CA LEU A 41 0.80 6.73 -4.44
C LEU A 41 2.27 6.99 -4.14
N LYS A 42 2.62 7.52 -2.96
CA LYS A 42 4.02 7.65 -2.54
C LYS A 42 4.73 6.29 -2.50
N PHE A 43 4.06 5.23 -2.04
CA PHE A 43 4.63 3.89 -2.11
C PHE A 43 4.85 3.43 -3.56
N LYS A 44 4.01 3.83 -4.53
CA LYS A 44 4.29 3.54 -5.95
C LYS A 44 5.53 4.26 -6.45
N GLU A 45 5.70 5.53 -6.09
CA GLU A 45 6.84 6.34 -6.50
C GLU A 45 8.16 5.79 -5.92
N LEU A 46 8.15 5.41 -4.65
CA LEU A 46 9.32 4.84 -3.96
C LEU A 46 9.89 3.58 -4.64
N VAL A 47 9.05 2.75 -5.25
CA VAL A 47 9.52 1.56 -5.99
C VAL A 47 10.44 1.94 -7.16
N PHE A 48 10.26 3.13 -7.73
CA PHE A 48 11.07 3.60 -8.86
C PHE A 48 12.23 4.50 -8.44
N ASP A 49 12.19 5.11 -7.25
CA ASP A 49 13.26 5.97 -6.73
C ASP A 49 14.46 5.18 -6.16
N GLU A 50 14.32 3.88 -5.92
CA GLU A 50 15.42 3.00 -5.49
C GLU A 50 16.27 2.42 -6.64
N GLU A 51 16.12 2.94 -7.87
CA GLU A 51 16.90 2.54 -9.06
C GLU A 51 17.98 3.57 -9.47
#